data_AF-A0A2M8NY22-F1
#
_entry.id   AF-A0A2M8NY22-F1
#
_cell.length_a   1.000
_cell.length_b   1.000
_cell.length_c   1.000
_cell.angle_alpha   90.00
_cell.angle_beta   90.00
_cell.angle_gamma   90.00
#
_symmetry.space_group_name_H-M   'P 1'
#
loop_
_entity.id
_entity.type
_entity.pdbx_description
1 polymer ?
#
loop_
_entity_poly.entity_id
_entity_poly.type
_entity_poly.pdbx_seq_one_letter_code
_entity_poly.pdbx_strand_id
1 'polypeptide(L)'
;MIIADLFLILVVYITYRFFLPLAQTKPAVRRFIPAFVVFGLLFILVAIFSLSEWITALSPRNLSPISTVAELSQIPPPAPDDRPIRILLIGEPPTASRPNITQFIMKDGVVDIALDKNFVLINTDQPSQTAVLLGAITHSGVVAQVIYEGDVAGYFIFLDRFAIIPILTIIISALGALITWWIPIRRLNSIHRKIE
;
A
#
# COMPACT_ATOMS: atom_id res chain seq x y z
N MET A 1 6.87 -3.35 0.45
CA MET A 1 6.94 -4.57 1.28
C MET A 1 7.33 -5.85 0.52
N ILE A 2 6.85 -6.08 -0.70
CA ILE A 2 7.10 -7.32 -1.46
C ILE A 2 8.58 -7.74 -1.60
N ILE A 3 9.52 -6.80 -1.75
CA ILE A 3 10.96 -7.13 -1.85
C ILE A 3 11.51 -7.73 -0.54
N ALA A 4 11.06 -7.20 0.61
CA ALA A 4 11.45 -7.73 1.91
C ALA A 4 10.93 -9.15 2.11
N ASP A 5 9.70 -9.41 1.64
CA ASP A 5 9.09 -10.73 1.64
C ASP A 5 9.90 -11.75 0.82
N LEU A 6 10.28 -11.38 -0.41
CA LEU A 6 11.14 -12.20 -1.28
C LEU A 6 12.51 -12.49 -0.65
N PHE A 7 13.12 -11.48 -0.02
CA PHE A 7 14.38 -11.66 0.68
C PHE A 7 14.23 -12.63 1.86
N LEU A 8 13.13 -12.53 2.62
CA LEU A 8 12.87 -13.43 3.73
C LEU A 8 12.67 -14.88 3.26
N ILE A 9 11.94 -15.08 2.16
CA ILE A 9 11.79 -16.40 1.52
C ILE A 9 13.16 -16.97 1.16
N LEU A 10 14.05 -16.16 0.58
CA LEU A 10 15.40 -16.59 0.22
C LEU A 10 16.21 -17.00 1.44
N VAL A 11 16.20 -16.21 2.52
CA VAL A 11 16.92 -16.52 3.76
C VAL A 11 16.40 -17.81 4.40
N VAL A 12 15.07 -17.98 4.46
CA VAL A 12 14.45 -19.22 4.97
C VAL A 12 14.84 -20.41 4.11
N TYR A 13 14.81 -20.26 2.78
CA TYR A 13 15.20 -21.31 1.85
C TYR A 13 16.67 -21.71 2.03
N ILE A 14 17.58 -20.75 2.13
CA ILE A 14 19.01 -21.01 2.36
C ILE A 14 19.22 -21.75 3.70
N THR A 15 18.57 -21.26 4.77
CA THR A 15 18.64 -21.88 6.10
C THR A 15 18.14 -23.32 6.07
N TYR A 16 17.00 -23.55 5.40
CA TYR A 16 16.41 -24.87 5.23
C TYR A 16 17.29 -25.81 4.38
N ARG A 17 17.80 -25.33 3.24
CA ARG A 17 18.49 -26.17 2.25
C ARG A 17 19.91 -26.52 2.66
N PHE A 18 20.63 -25.60 3.30
CA PHE A 18 22.06 -25.77 3.57
C PHE A 18 22.38 -26.04 5.05
N PHE A 19 21.69 -25.37 5.99
CA PHE A 19 22.04 -25.46 7.41
C PHE A 19 21.27 -26.57 8.14
N LEU A 20 19.97 -26.73 7.86
CA LEU A 20 19.15 -27.75 8.49
C LEU A 20 19.60 -29.21 8.23
N PRO A 21 20.14 -29.58 7.03
CA PRO A 21 20.64 -30.92 6.80
C PRO A 21 21.88 -31.30 7.62
N LEU A 22 22.69 -30.31 8.01
CA LEU A 22 23.85 -30.50 8.89
C LEU A 22 23.43 -30.92 10.31
N ALA A 23 22.21 -30.58 10.73
CA ALA A 23 21.64 -31.01 11.99
C ALA A 23 21.07 -32.44 11.90
N GLN A 24 21.89 -33.43 12.25
CA GLN A 24 21.51 -34.86 12.22
C GLN A 24 20.79 -35.34 13.49
N THR A 25 20.87 -34.58 14.59
CA THR A 25 20.30 -34.97 15.90
C THR A 25 19.16 -34.04 16.34
N LYS A 26 18.23 -34.55 17.15
CA LYS A 26 17.12 -33.73 17.70
C LYS A 26 17.60 -32.47 18.44
N PRO A 27 18.66 -32.50 19.27
CA PRO A 27 19.17 -31.29 19.93
C PRO A 27 19.74 -30.27 18.94
N ALA A 28 20.41 -30.73 17.87
CA ALA A 28 20.94 -29.84 16.84
C ALA A 28 19.82 -29.11 16.10
N VAL A 29 18.73 -29.80 15.74
CA VAL A 29 17.56 -29.16 15.10
C VAL A 29 16.87 -28.17 16.04
N ARG A 30 16.77 -28.49 17.35
CA ARG A 30 16.17 -27.58 18.34
C ARG A 30 16.88 -26.23 18.44
N ARG A 31 18.19 -26.18 18.21
CA ARG A 31 18.96 -24.92 18.19
C ARG A 31 18.54 -23.97 17.06
N PHE A 32 17.97 -24.49 15.98
CA PHE A 32 17.48 -23.68 14.86
C PHE A 32 16.04 -23.19 15.03
N ILE A 33 15.26 -23.79 15.95
CA ILE A 33 13.85 -23.40 16.17
C ILE A 33 13.70 -21.90 16.43
N PRO A 34 14.51 -21.25 17.29
CA PRO A 34 14.38 -19.81 17.52
C PRO A 34 14.53 -18.98 16.25
N ALA A 35 15.46 -19.36 15.35
CA ALA A 35 15.65 -18.66 14.07
C ALA A 35 14.41 -18.79 13.17
N PHE A 36 13.84 -19.99 13.03
CA PHE A 36 12.60 -20.19 12.27
C PHE A 36 11.40 -19.46 12.90
N VAL A 37 11.33 -19.38 14.24
CA VAL A 37 10.30 -18.59 14.93
C VAL A 37 10.44 -17.11 14.56
N VAL A 38 11.65 -16.55 14.66
CA VAL A 38 11.94 -15.16 14.30
C VAL A 38 11.62 -14.88 12.83
N PHE A 39 12.02 -15.75 11.90
CA PHE A 39 11.68 -15.59 10.49
C PHE A 39 10.16 -15.59 10.26
N GLY A 40 9.40 -16.47 10.91
CA GLY A 40 7.93 -16.44 10.79
C GLY A 40 7.32 -15.17 11.39
N LEU A 41 7.87 -14.64 12.49
CA LEU A 41 7.43 -13.35 13.03
C LEU A 41 7.73 -12.18 12.09
N LEU A 42 8.87 -12.20 11.40
CA LEU A 42 9.20 -11.19 10.39
C LEU A 42 8.24 -11.26 9.19
N PHE A 43 7.85 -12.46 8.74
CA PHE A 43 6.78 -12.60 7.74
C PHE A 43 5.47 -11.96 8.22
N ILE A 44 5.06 -12.22 9.46
CA ILE A 44 3.84 -11.61 10.02
C ILE A 44 3.96 -10.09 10.06
N LEU A 45 5.13 -9.55 10.42
CA LEU A 45 5.37 -8.11 10.44
C LEU A 45 5.24 -7.50 9.03
N VAL A 46 5.79 -8.15 8.01
CA VAL A 46 5.61 -7.74 6.60
C VAL A 46 4.14 -7.78 6.18
N ALA A 47 3.40 -8.80 6.60
CA ALA A 47 1.96 -8.89 6.35
C ALA A 47 1.18 -7.73 7.00
N ILE A 48 1.51 -7.36 8.25
CA ILE A 48 0.86 -6.24 8.96
C ILE A 48 1.14 -4.92 8.25
N PHE A 49 2.40 -4.65 7.86
CA PHE A 49 2.73 -3.43 7.12
C PHE A 49 2.03 -3.39 5.75
N SER A 50 1.98 -4.53 5.04
CA SER A 50 1.28 -4.62 3.75
C SER A 50 -0.23 -4.44 3.91
N LEU A 51 -0.82 -4.89 5.02
CA LEU A 51 -2.21 -4.63 5.35
C LEU A 51 -2.48 -3.13 5.56
N SER A 52 -1.58 -2.43 6.24
CA SER A 52 -1.67 -0.97 6.40
C SER A 52 -1.56 -0.23 5.06
N GLU A 53 -0.63 -0.65 4.19
CA GLU A 53 -0.51 -0.12 2.82
C GLU A 53 -1.78 -0.36 2.01
N TRP A 54 -2.38 -1.55 2.12
CA TRP A 54 -3.62 -1.89 1.45
C TRP A 54 -4.79 -1.00 1.89
N ILE A 55 -5.00 -0.85 3.20
CA ILE A 55 -6.05 0.01 3.76
C ILE A 55 -5.84 1.46 3.30
N THR A 56 -4.60 1.93 3.31
CA THR A 56 -4.26 3.29 2.86
C THR A 56 -4.55 3.48 1.37
N ALA A 57 -4.20 2.51 0.53
CA ALA A 57 -4.45 2.54 -0.91
C ALA A 57 -5.95 2.57 -1.24
N LEU A 58 -6.79 1.90 -0.44
CA LEU A 58 -8.24 1.88 -0.61
C LEU A 58 -8.95 3.06 0.07
N SER A 59 -8.27 3.82 0.93
CA SER A 59 -8.88 4.96 1.63
C SER A 59 -9.65 5.96 0.74
N PRO A 60 -9.25 6.24 -0.52
CA PRO A 60 -10.02 7.12 -1.40
C PRO A 60 -11.44 6.62 -1.70
N ARG A 61 -11.71 5.30 -1.60
CA ARG A 61 -13.06 4.74 -1.82
C ARG A 61 -14.06 5.15 -0.75
N ASN A 62 -13.59 5.53 0.44
CA ASN A 62 -14.45 5.97 1.53
C ASN A 62 -14.81 7.47 1.40
N LEU A 63 -14.22 8.18 0.44
CA LEU A 63 -14.48 9.59 0.20
C LEU A 63 -15.66 9.73 -0.76
N SER A 64 -16.58 10.65 -0.42
CA SER A 64 -17.62 11.07 -1.36
C SER A 64 -17.00 11.99 -2.40
N PRO A 65 -17.17 11.74 -3.70
CA PRO A 65 -16.64 12.61 -4.73
C PRO A 65 -17.33 13.99 -4.71
N ILE A 66 -16.54 15.05 -4.81
CA ILE A 66 -16.99 16.44 -4.81
C ILE A 66 -16.82 16.99 -6.23
N SER A 67 -17.89 17.51 -6.81
CA SER A 67 -17.91 17.93 -8.23
C SER A 67 -18.09 19.44 -8.42
N THR A 68 -18.43 20.15 -7.35
CA THR A 68 -18.65 21.60 -7.34
C THR A 68 -17.88 22.31 -6.23
N VAL A 69 -17.55 23.57 -6.47
CA VAL A 69 -16.98 24.50 -5.48
C VAL A 69 -18.00 24.76 -4.36
N ALA A 70 -19.29 24.81 -4.70
CA ALA A 70 -20.35 24.93 -3.69
C ALA A 70 -20.31 23.79 -2.67
N GLU A 71 -20.18 22.53 -3.11
CA GLU A 71 -20.03 21.37 -2.22
C GLU A 71 -18.74 21.44 -1.41
N LEU A 72 -17.62 21.84 -2.03
CA LEU A 72 -16.35 22.00 -1.34
C LEU A 72 -16.42 23.06 -0.22
N SER A 73 -17.13 24.16 -0.45
CA SER A 73 -17.27 25.28 0.49
C SER A 73 -18.04 24.92 1.76
N GLN A 74 -18.84 23.85 1.72
CA GLN A 74 -19.57 23.33 2.87
C GLN A 74 -18.67 22.58 3.85
N ILE A 75 -17.45 22.22 3.44
CA ILE A 75 -16.48 21.53 4.30
C ILE A 75 -15.63 22.60 5.01
N PRO A 76 -15.82 22.82 6.32
CA PRO A 76 -15.04 23.81 7.04
C PRO A 76 -13.55 23.40 7.06
N PRO A 77 -12.62 24.36 6.91
CA PRO A 77 -11.20 24.06 7.02
C PRO A 77 -10.88 23.57 8.44
N PRO A 78 -9.94 22.62 8.58
CA PRO A 78 -9.51 22.15 9.90
C PRO A 78 -8.83 23.28 10.67
N ALA A 79 -8.91 23.25 12.01
CA ALA A 79 -8.13 24.17 12.84
C ALA A 79 -6.61 23.95 12.61
N PRO A 80 -5.74 24.94 12.93
CA PRO A 80 -4.30 24.84 12.66
C PRO A 80 -3.62 23.59 13.23
N ASP A 81 -4.11 23.09 14.36
CA ASP A 81 -3.58 21.92 15.07
C ASP A 81 -4.30 20.61 14.70
N ASP A 82 -5.38 20.68 13.91
CA ASP A 82 -6.14 19.52 13.49
C ASP A 82 -5.50 18.81 12.30
N ARG A 83 -5.85 17.52 12.15
CA ARG A 83 -5.43 16.73 11.00
C ARG A 83 -6.09 17.26 9.72
N PRO A 84 -5.37 17.25 8.59
CA PRO A 84 -5.92 17.67 7.32
C PRO A 84 -7.07 16.75 6.88
N ILE A 85 -8.10 17.33 6.25
CA ILE A 85 -9.30 16.60 5.82
C ILE A 85 -9.08 16.08 4.41
N ARG A 86 -9.07 14.76 4.22
CA ARG A 86 -8.91 14.16 2.90
C ARG A 86 -10.14 14.39 2.03
N ILE A 87 -9.93 14.73 0.76
CA ILE A 87 -10.97 15.03 -0.20
C ILE A 87 -10.68 14.41 -1.57
N LEU A 88 -11.75 14.15 -2.31
CA LEU A 88 -11.73 13.65 -3.68
C LEU A 88 -12.51 14.62 -4.56
N LEU A 89 -11.81 15.38 -5.41
CA LEU A 89 -12.42 16.34 -6.32
C LEU A 89 -12.53 15.76 -7.72
N ILE A 90 -13.60 16.11 -8.43
CA ILE A 90 -13.84 15.80 -9.83
C ILE A 90 -13.90 17.11 -10.60
N GLY A 91 -13.18 17.19 -11.70
CA GLY A 91 -13.12 18.41 -12.50
C GLY A 91 -12.30 18.23 -13.77
N GLU A 92 -11.77 19.32 -14.29
CA GLU A 92 -10.90 19.37 -15.45
C GLU A 92 -9.47 19.74 -15.00
N PRO A 93 -8.44 19.06 -15.55
CA PRO A 93 -7.07 19.47 -15.30
C PRO A 93 -6.80 20.78 -16.04
N PRO A 94 -6.00 21.72 -15.48
CA PRO A 94 -5.66 22.95 -16.17
C PRO A 94 -4.87 22.61 -17.44
N THR A 95 -5.46 22.95 -18.59
CA THR A 95 -5.05 22.44 -19.91
C THR A 95 -3.71 22.99 -20.40
N ALA A 96 -3.13 23.99 -19.74
CA ALA A 96 -2.09 24.84 -20.34
C ALA A 96 -0.66 24.68 -19.80
N SER A 97 -0.42 24.02 -18.65
CA SER A 97 0.93 24.08 -18.06
C SER A 97 1.22 22.94 -17.07
N ARG A 98 1.57 21.77 -17.59
CA ARG A 98 2.38 20.80 -16.82
C ARG A 98 3.82 21.33 -16.80
N PRO A 99 4.50 21.53 -15.65
CA PRO A 99 4.22 21.04 -14.29
C PRO A 99 3.62 22.06 -13.28
N ASN A 100 3.17 23.24 -13.73
CA ASN A 100 2.69 24.32 -12.85
C ASN A 100 1.16 24.30 -12.69
N ILE A 101 0.63 23.18 -12.19
CA ILE A 101 -0.80 23.05 -11.88
C ILE A 101 -1.06 23.77 -10.55
N THR A 102 -1.70 24.93 -10.60
CA THR A 102 -2.09 25.71 -9.41
C THR A 102 -3.60 25.87 -9.26
N GLN A 103 -4.36 25.39 -10.23
CA GLN A 103 -5.82 25.53 -10.29
C GLN A 103 -6.45 24.24 -10.76
N PHE A 104 -7.63 23.95 -10.21
CA PHE A 104 -8.45 22.82 -10.58
C PHE A 104 -9.84 23.34 -10.97
N ILE A 105 -10.28 23.04 -12.19
CA ILE A 105 -11.53 23.56 -12.73
C ILE A 105 -12.64 22.59 -12.36
N MET A 106 -13.56 23.01 -11.51
CA MET A 106 -14.76 22.25 -11.14
C MET A 106 -15.96 22.73 -11.96
N LYS A 107 -17.11 22.05 -11.85
CA LYS A 107 -18.27 22.30 -12.72
C LYS A 107 -18.82 23.74 -12.66
N ASP A 108 -18.73 24.38 -11.50
CA ASP A 108 -19.31 25.69 -11.19
C ASP A 108 -18.26 26.76 -10.84
N GLY A 109 -16.96 26.44 -10.95
CA GLY A 109 -15.91 27.39 -10.61
C GLY A 109 -14.51 26.79 -10.59
N VAL A 110 -13.53 27.60 -10.18
CA VAL A 110 -12.12 27.20 -10.10
C VAL A 110 -11.70 27.15 -8.64
N VAL A 111 -10.92 26.13 -8.29
CA VAL A 111 -10.30 25.98 -6.96
C VAL A 111 -8.81 26.14 -7.10
N ASP A 112 -8.22 27.07 -6.34
CA ASP A 112 -6.78 27.17 -6.22
C ASP A 112 -6.26 25.99 -5.39
N ILE A 113 -5.24 25.31 -5.92
CA ILE A 113 -4.62 24.15 -5.28
C ILE A 113 -3.12 24.40 -5.11
N ALA A 114 -2.60 23.98 -3.97
CA ALA A 114 -1.18 23.80 -3.78
C ALA A 114 -0.79 22.35 -4.10
N LEU A 115 0.38 22.12 -4.66
CA LEU A 115 0.90 20.76 -4.88
C LEU A 115 1.66 20.30 -3.64
N ASP A 116 1.37 19.09 -3.17
CA ASP A 116 2.24 18.42 -2.20
C ASP A 116 3.65 18.24 -2.82
N LYS A 117 4.70 18.26 -1.99
CA LYS A 117 6.07 18.01 -2.43
C LYS A 117 6.23 16.64 -3.10
N ASN A 118 5.40 15.67 -2.72
CA ASN A 118 5.39 14.32 -3.26
C ASN A 118 4.21 14.08 -4.23
N PHE A 119 3.75 15.13 -4.89
CA PHE A 119 2.63 15.06 -5.84
C PHE A 119 2.90 14.08 -7.00
N VAL A 120 1.85 13.35 -7.40
CA VAL A 120 1.88 12.41 -8.52
C VAL A 120 0.83 12.77 -9.57
N LEU A 121 1.26 12.94 -10.82
CA LEU A 121 0.36 13.06 -11.98
C LEU A 121 0.25 11.72 -12.70
N ILE A 122 -0.98 11.23 -12.87
CA ILE A 122 -1.28 10.01 -13.60
C ILE A 122 -2.01 10.41 -14.88
N ASN A 123 -1.29 10.38 -16.00
CA ASN A 123 -1.85 10.71 -17.29
C ASN A 123 -2.40 9.44 -17.97
N THR A 124 -3.58 9.54 -18.55
CA THR A 124 -4.04 8.53 -19.51
C THR A 124 -3.46 8.87 -20.89
N ASP A 125 -3.19 7.86 -21.73
CA ASP A 125 -2.67 8.08 -23.08
C ASP A 125 -3.66 8.82 -23.99
N GLN A 126 -4.90 9.02 -23.53
CA GLN A 126 -5.93 9.80 -24.18
C GLN A 126 -6.26 11.03 -23.35
N PRO A 127 -6.23 12.25 -23.93
CA PRO A 127 -6.62 13.45 -23.20
C PRO A 127 -8.09 13.35 -22.80
N SER A 128 -8.33 13.16 -21.50
CA SER A 128 -9.66 13.18 -20.90
C SER A 128 -10.03 14.63 -20.56
N GLN A 129 -11.29 15.01 -20.83
CA GLN A 129 -11.89 16.25 -20.31
C GLN A 129 -12.32 16.12 -18.84
N THR A 130 -11.89 15.06 -18.16
CA THR A 130 -12.19 14.85 -16.75
C THR A 130 -10.94 14.35 -16.05
N ALA A 131 -10.73 14.86 -14.85
CA ALA A 131 -9.69 14.46 -13.93
C ALA A 131 -10.26 14.29 -12.53
N VAL A 132 -9.61 13.40 -11.78
CA VAL A 132 -9.86 13.16 -10.37
C VAL A 132 -8.65 13.65 -9.58
N LEU A 133 -8.89 14.54 -8.62
CA LEU A 133 -7.86 15.03 -7.71
C LEU A 133 -8.09 14.42 -6.33
N LEU A 134 -7.10 13.68 -5.85
CA LEU A 134 -7.01 13.26 -4.46
C LEU A 134 -6.10 14.23 -3.71
N GLY A 135 -6.61 14.79 -2.62
CA GLY A 135 -5.88 15.77 -1.85
C GLY A 135 -6.37 15.87 -0.42
N ALA A 136 -5.98 16.95 0.23
CA ALA A 136 -6.47 17.28 1.56
C ALA A 136 -6.70 18.79 1.70
N ILE A 137 -7.73 19.14 2.47
CA ILE A 137 -7.96 20.50 2.95
C ILE A 137 -7.09 20.69 4.19
N THR A 138 -6.24 21.70 4.15
CA THR A 138 -5.44 22.19 5.28
C THR A 138 -5.98 23.54 5.74
N HIS A 139 -5.42 24.08 6.83
CA HIS A 139 -5.69 25.46 7.25
C HIS A 139 -5.31 26.51 6.20
N SER A 140 -4.43 26.16 5.24
CA SER A 140 -3.91 27.04 4.19
C SER A 140 -4.60 26.88 2.84
N GLY A 141 -5.54 25.93 2.71
CA GLY A 141 -6.29 25.69 1.47
C GLY A 141 -6.29 24.23 1.03
N VAL A 142 -6.51 23.99 -0.26
CA VAL A 142 -6.51 22.63 -0.84
C VAL A 142 -5.10 22.25 -1.27
N VAL A 143 -4.61 21.12 -0.80
CA VAL A 143 -3.32 20.53 -1.19
C VAL A 143 -3.58 19.26 -2.00
N ALA A 144 -3.18 19.27 -3.27
CA ALA A 144 -3.29 18.14 -4.18
C ALA A 144 -2.13 17.17 -3.99
N GLN A 145 -2.45 15.89 -3.83
CA GLN A 145 -1.47 14.80 -3.69
C GLN A 145 -1.39 13.96 -4.96
N VAL A 146 -2.53 13.67 -5.58
CA VAL A 146 -2.61 12.93 -6.83
C VAL A 146 -3.60 13.61 -7.76
N ILE A 147 -3.23 13.78 -9.03
CA ILE A 147 -4.18 14.12 -10.09
C ILE A 147 -4.14 12.97 -11.09
N TYR A 148 -5.32 12.37 -11.32
CA TYR A 148 -5.55 11.34 -12.31
C TYR A 148 -6.35 11.93 -13.45
N GLU A 149 -5.81 11.89 -14.67
CA GLU A 149 -6.52 12.33 -15.86
C GLU A 149 -7.35 11.17 -16.43
N GLY A 150 -8.65 11.22 -16.22
CA GLY A 150 -9.60 10.18 -16.57
C GLY A 150 -10.88 10.33 -15.77
N ASP A 151 -11.84 9.45 -16.03
CA ASP A 151 -13.10 9.42 -15.29
C ASP A 151 -12.92 8.79 -13.90
N VAL A 152 -13.93 9.00 -13.04
CA VAL A 152 -13.94 8.48 -11.67
C VAL A 152 -13.91 6.95 -11.64
N ALA A 153 -14.59 6.30 -12.59
CA ALA A 153 -14.59 4.85 -12.70
C ALA A 153 -13.18 4.32 -13.04
N GLY A 154 -12.50 4.93 -14.01
CA GLY A 154 -11.11 4.63 -14.36
C GLY A 154 -10.15 4.81 -13.19
N TYR A 155 -10.33 5.87 -12.40
CA TYR A 155 -9.54 6.11 -11.19
C TYR A 155 -9.69 4.97 -10.17
N PHE A 156 -10.92 4.53 -9.89
CA PHE A 156 -11.15 3.43 -8.95
C PHE A 156 -10.64 2.08 -9.48
N ILE A 157 -10.75 1.82 -10.78
CA ILE A 157 -10.15 0.63 -11.41
C ILE A 157 -8.62 0.66 -11.27
N PHE A 158 -8.00 1.83 -11.46
CA PHE A 158 -6.56 1.99 -11.24
C PHE A 158 -6.17 1.71 -9.78
N LEU A 159 -6.91 2.28 -8.82
CA LEU A 159 -6.68 2.04 -7.39
C LEU A 159 -6.78 0.55 -7.03
N ASP A 160 -7.77 -0.16 -7.57
CA ASP A 160 -7.93 -1.60 -7.34
C ASP A 160 -6.74 -2.38 -7.84
N ARG A 161 -6.25 -2.07 -9.05
CA ARG A 161 -5.07 -2.71 -9.62
C ARG A 161 -3.84 -2.44 -8.77
N PHE A 162 -3.69 -1.22 -8.26
CA PHE A 162 -2.57 -0.86 -7.40
C PHE A 162 -2.64 -1.58 -6.04
N ALA A 163 -3.85 -1.75 -5.49
CA ALA A 163 -4.09 -2.42 -4.22
C ALA A 163 -3.81 -3.94 -4.26
N ILE A 164 -3.68 -4.55 -5.44
CA ILE A 164 -3.33 -5.98 -5.60
C ILE A 164 -1.96 -6.28 -4.99
N ILE A 165 -0.97 -5.40 -5.15
CA ILE A 165 0.41 -5.67 -4.70
C ILE A 165 0.46 -5.85 -3.16
N PRO A 166 -0.10 -4.93 -2.35
CA PRO A 166 -0.25 -5.15 -0.91
C PRO A 166 -1.00 -6.43 -0.55
N ILE A 167 -2.15 -6.73 -1.18
CA ILE A 167 -2.92 -7.96 -0.91
C ILE A 167 -2.07 -9.21 -1.16
N LEU A 168 -1.42 -9.27 -2.32
CA LEU A 168 -0.58 -10.40 -2.68
C LEU A 168 0.56 -10.59 -1.68
N THR A 169 1.17 -9.48 -1.24
CA THR A 169 2.22 -9.51 -0.21
C THR A 169 1.69 -10.08 1.10
N ILE A 170 0.49 -9.71 1.55
CA ILE A 170 -0.14 -10.27 2.76
C ILE A 170 -0.29 -11.79 2.63
N ILE A 171 -0.81 -12.27 1.50
CA ILE A 171 -1.04 -13.70 1.26
C ILE A 171 0.28 -14.47 1.27
N ILE A 172 1.29 -13.99 0.53
CA ILE A 172 2.59 -14.65 0.45
C ILE A 172 3.26 -14.66 1.83
N SER A 173 3.26 -13.53 2.55
CA SER A 173 3.83 -13.45 3.89
C SER A 173 3.11 -14.39 4.88
N ALA A 174 1.78 -14.47 4.86
CA ALA A 174 1.03 -15.38 5.73
C ALA A 174 1.39 -16.85 5.47
N LEU A 175 1.46 -17.25 4.20
CA LEU A 175 1.90 -18.59 3.81
C LEU A 175 3.38 -18.83 4.19
N GLY A 176 4.23 -17.83 3.98
CA GLY A 176 5.65 -17.84 4.35
C GLY A 176 5.84 -18.11 5.84
N ALA A 177 5.08 -17.43 6.71
CA ALA A 177 5.11 -17.65 8.16
C ALA A 177 4.73 -19.10 8.52
N LEU A 178 3.62 -19.59 7.99
CA LEU A 178 3.13 -20.95 8.25
C LEU A 178 4.14 -22.02 7.82
N ILE A 179 4.69 -21.89 6.60
CA ILE A 179 5.68 -22.82 6.07
C ILE A 179 6.95 -22.78 6.93
N THR A 180 7.41 -21.59 7.28
CA THR A 180 8.64 -21.38 8.05
C THR A 180 8.56 -22.03 9.43
N TRP A 181 7.43 -21.90 10.13
CA TRP A 181 7.22 -22.57 11.40
C TRP A 181 7.02 -24.08 11.27
N TRP A 182 6.49 -24.56 10.14
CA TRP A 182 6.31 -25.99 9.89
C TRP A 182 7.61 -26.74 9.60
N ILE A 183 8.60 -26.09 8.97
CA ILE A 183 9.91 -26.67 8.61
C ILE A 183 10.61 -27.41 9.78
N PRO A 184 10.88 -26.78 10.94
CA PRO A 184 11.57 -27.45 12.04
C PRO A 184 10.76 -28.61 12.64
N ILE A 185 9.42 -28.48 12.69
CA ILE A 185 8.51 -29.53 13.21
C ILE A 185 8.59 -30.78 12.32
N ARG A 186 8.48 -30.61 11.00
CA ARG A 186 8.60 -31.70 10.04
C ARG A 186 9.95 -32.41 10.15
N ARG A 187 11.03 -31.65 10.34
CA ARG A 187 12.38 -32.22 10.49
C ARG A 187 12.54 -33.02 11.77
N LEU A 188 12.02 -32.53 12.90
CA LEU A 188 12.04 -33.26 14.17
C LEU A 188 11.30 -34.60 14.06
N ASN A 189 10.13 -34.61 13.42
CA ASN A 189 9.35 -35.84 13.20
C ASN A 189 10.07 -36.82 12.27
N SER A 190 10.75 -36.32 11.22
CA SER A 190 11.53 -37.17 10.31
C SER A 190 12.72 -37.86 11.00
N ILE A 191 13.36 -37.22 11.97
CA ILE A 191 14.46 -37.83 12.73
C ILE A 191 13.91 -38.91 13.67
N HIS A 192 12.73 -38.68 14.26
CA HIS A 192 12.10 -39.65 15.16
C HIS A 192 11.80 -40.99 14.47
N ARG A 193 11.24 -40.97 13.26
CA ARG A 193 10.90 -42.17 12.47
C ARG A 193 12.11 -42.98 11.96
N LYS A 194 13.34 -42.44 12.04
CA LYS A 194 14.56 -43.17 11.66
C LYS A 194 15.17 -43.97 12.81
N ILE A 195 14.68 -43.76 14.03
CA ILE A 195 15.22 -44.36 15.26
C ILE A 195 14.32 -45.52 15.74
N GLU A 196 13.10 -45.63 15.20
CA GLU A 196 12.22 -46.79 15.29
C GLU A 196 12.48 -47.74 14.13
#